data_AF-A0A0R3CGH6-F1
#
_entry.id   AF-A0A0R3CGH6-F1
#
_cell.length_a   1.000
_cell.length_b   1.000
_cell.length_c   1.000
_cell.angle_alpha   90.00
_cell.angle_beta   90.00
_cell.angle_gamma   90.00
#
_symmetry.space_group_name_H-M   'P 1'
#
loop_
_entity.id
_entity.type
_entity.pdbx_description
1 polymer ?
#
loop_
_entity_poly.entity_id
_entity_poly.type
_entity_poly.pdbx_seq_one_letter_code
_entity_poly.pdbx_strand_id
1 'polypeptide(L)'
;MDVILGGGGKMAVVEAVRACTHATSGAPVLRVGDKGRWPGNDSELLDDPFGLSVDEVSASTESCWGLSPRGYLGVQATLYYLDRIGWQHDAGTIQLE
;
A
#
# COMPACT_ATOMS: atom_id res chain seq x y z
N MET A 1 3.53 -7.36 -19.24
CA MET A 1 4.97 -7.61 -19.17
C MET A 1 5.61 -6.26 -18.93
N ASP A 2 6.22 -6.07 -17.77
CA ASP A 2 6.86 -4.81 -17.41
C ASP A 2 8.35 -4.90 -17.80
N VAL A 3 8.87 -3.84 -18.41
CA VAL A 3 10.31 -3.69 -18.68
C VAL A 3 10.84 -2.64 -17.73
N ILE A 4 11.63 -3.08 -16.76
CA ILE A 4 12.18 -2.24 -15.70
C ILE A 4 13.69 -2.12 -15.91
N LEU A 5 14.20 -0.89 -15.96
CA LEU A 5 15.64 -0.62 -15.99
C LEU A 5 16.24 -0.94 -14.61
N GLY A 6 17.51 -1.37 -14.54
CA GLY A 6 18.14 -1.79 -13.29
C GLY A 6 17.95 -0.75 -12.16
N GLY A 7 17.42 -1.20 -11.01
CA GLY A 7 17.07 -0.34 -9.88
C GLY A 7 15.66 0.26 -9.90
N GLY A 8 14.87 -0.01 -10.95
CA GLY A 8 13.46 0.36 -11.00
C GLY A 8 12.55 -0.63 -10.27
N GLY A 9 11.33 -0.21 -10.00
CA GLY A 9 10.31 -1.01 -9.31
C GLY A 9 9.51 -0.19 -8.31
N LYS A 10 8.42 -0.75 -7.79
CA LYS A 10 7.55 -0.05 -6.83
C LYS A 10 8.27 0.24 -5.51
N MET A 11 9.24 -0.59 -5.12
CA MET A 11 10.09 -0.35 -3.94
C MET A 11 11.00 0.87 -4.07
N ALA A 12 11.47 1.21 -5.28
CA ALA A 12 12.23 2.44 -5.49
C ALA A 12 11.39 3.70 -5.20
N VAL A 13 10.09 3.64 -5.48
CA VAL A 13 9.15 4.72 -5.14
C VAL A 13 8.95 4.82 -3.62
N VAL A 14 8.85 3.68 -2.91
CA VAL A 14 8.77 3.67 -1.45
C VAL A 14 10.00 4.33 -0.83
N GLU A 15 11.20 3.98 -1.29
CA GLU A 15 12.45 4.61 -0.83
C GLU A 15 12.51 6.09 -1.18
N ALA A 16 12.07 6.49 -2.36
CA ALA A 16 11.98 7.90 -2.74
C ALA A 16 11.02 8.68 -1.83
N VAL A 17 9.85 8.13 -1.49
CA VAL A 17 8.90 8.74 -0.55
C VAL A 17 9.53 8.90 0.84
N ARG A 18 10.26 7.89 1.32
CA ARG A 18 10.99 7.99 2.60
C ARG A 18 12.03 9.11 2.58
N ALA A 19 12.78 9.25 1.48
CA ALA A 19 13.80 10.30 1.34
C ALA A 19 13.21 11.70 1.16
N CYS A 20 12.05 11.82 0.49
CA CYS A 20 11.40 13.10 0.20
C CYS A 20 10.56 13.65 1.34
N THR A 21 10.26 12.85 2.36
CA THR A 21 9.51 13.28 3.53
C THR A 21 10.45 13.69 4.66
N HIS A 22 10.11 14.74 5.40
CA HIS A 22 10.81 15.10 6.65
C HIS A 22 10.40 14.17 7.82
N ALA A 23 9.97 12.95 7.51
CA ALA A 23 9.52 11.99 8.50
C ALA A 23 10.72 11.36 9.21
N THR A 24 10.49 10.86 10.42
CA THR A 24 11.52 10.14 11.17
C THR A 24 11.93 8.85 10.47
N SER A 25 13.18 8.43 10.68
CA SER A 25 13.64 7.12 10.21
C SER A 25 12.72 6.02 10.76
N GLY A 26 12.10 5.25 9.87
CA GLY A 26 11.13 4.21 10.23
C GLY A 26 9.67 4.64 10.24
N ALA A 27 9.34 5.87 9.83
CA ALA A 27 7.95 6.27 9.65
C ALA A 27 7.21 5.31 8.68
N PRO A 28 5.97 4.90 9.01
CA PRO A 28 5.22 4.01 8.15
C PRO A 28 4.90 4.68 6.82
N VAL A 29 4.93 3.89 5.75
CA VAL A 29 4.49 4.33 4.41
C VAL A 29 3.27 3.49 4.10
N LEU A 30 2.11 4.13 3.97
CA LEU A 30 0.90 3.46 3.52
C LEU A 30 1.06 3.09 2.04
N ARG A 31 0.82 1.83 1.70
CA ARG A 31 1.00 1.30 0.34
C ARG A 31 -0.32 0.70 -0.14
N VAL A 32 -0.70 0.98 -1.38
CA VAL A 32 -1.97 0.51 -1.96
C VAL A 32 -1.70 -0.08 -3.35
N GLY A 33 -2.28 -1.25 -3.64
CA GLY A 33 -2.08 -1.99 -4.90
C GLY A 33 -3.09 -3.12 -5.08
N ASP A 34 -3.16 -3.71 -6.27
CA ASP A 34 -4.19 -4.71 -6.63
C ASP A 34 -3.67 -6.16 -6.69
N LYS A 35 -2.37 -6.38 -6.93
CA LYS A 35 -1.80 -7.72 -7.16
C LYS A 35 -0.86 -8.19 -6.06
N GLY A 36 -1.41 -8.43 -4.87
CA GLY A 36 -0.64 -8.79 -3.68
C GLY A 36 -0.08 -10.21 -3.63
N ARG A 37 -0.62 -11.15 -4.42
CA ARG A 37 -0.10 -12.51 -4.50
C ARG A 37 1.02 -12.59 -5.54
N TRP A 38 2.13 -13.29 -5.21
CA TRP A 38 3.15 -13.63 -6.20
C TRP A 38 2.54 -14.45 -7.37
N PRO A 39 2.86 -14.18 -8.64
CA PRO A 39 3.92 -13.29 -9.16
C PRO A 39 3.44 -11.86 -9.50
N GLY A 40 2.43 -11.34 -8.81
CA GLY A 40 1.90 -10.01 -9.01
C GLY A 40 2.97 -8.92 -8.86
N ASN A 41 2.93 -7.88 -9.69
CA ASN A 41 3.89 -6.78 -9.65
C ASN A 41 3.72 -5.86 -8.42
N ASP A 42 2.65 -6.03 -7.64
CA ASP A 42 2.44 -5.41 -6.34
C ASP A 42 2.83 -6.31 -5.16
N SER A 43 3.24 -7.56 -5.38
CA SER A 43 3.45 -8.49 -4.26
C SER A 43 4.52 -7.98 -3.30
N GLU A 44 5.61 -7.42 -3.82
CA GLU A 44 6.68 -6.82 -2.99
C GLU A 44 6.27 -5.46 -2.41
N LEU A 45 5.48 -4.67 -3.15
CA LEU A 45 4.94 -3.41 -2.63
C LEU A 45 4.06 -3.68 -1.40
N LEU A 46 3.18 -4.67 -1.49
CA LEU A 46 2.15 -4.98 -0.50
C LEU A 46 2.62 -5.90 0.63
N ASP A 47 3.82 -6.48 0.53
CA ASP A 47 4.44 -7.27 1.61
C ASP A 47 5.03 -6.35 2.69
N ASP A 48 4.16 -5.56 3.31
CA ASP A 48 4.46 -4.66 4.42
C ASP A 48 3.23 -4.58 5.34
N PRO A 49 3.40 -4.38 6.67
CA PRO A 49 2.29 -4.24 7.60
C PRO A 49 1.30 -3.11 7.24
N PHE A 50 1.74 -2.09 6.49
CA PHE A 50 0.92 -0.97 6.01
C PHE A 50 0.52 -1.10 4.54
N GLY A 51 0.58 -2.32 3.98
CA GLY A 51 0.10 -2.65 2.64
C GLY A 51 -1.39 -2.98 2.61
N LEU A 52 -2.16 -2.24 1.82
CA LEU A 52 -3.59 -2.46 1.58
C LEU A 52 -3.81 -2.95 0.16
N SER A 53 -4.40 -4.14 0.03
CA SER A 53 -4.86 -4.64 -1.27
C SER A 53 -6.22 -4.06 -1.61
N VAL A 54 -6.41 -3.74 -2.88
CA VAL A 54 -7.71 -3.36 -3.46
C VAL A 54 -8.33 -4.48 -4.30
N ASP A 55 -7.64 -5.62 -4.46
CA ASP A 55 -8.16 -6.75 -5.22
C ASP A 55 -7.62 -8.07 -4.66
N GLU A 56 -6.46 -8.53 -5.13
CA GLU A 56 -5.87 -9.80 -4.72
C GLU A 56 -5.01 -9.62 -3.45
N VAL A 57 -5.41 -10.28 -2.36
CA VAL A 57 -4.63 -10.38 -1.12
C VAL A 57 -3.58 -11.50 -1.20
N SER A 58 -2.47 -11.34 -0.48
CA SER A 58 -1.46 -12.40 -0.35
C SER A 58 -1.92 -13.47 0.65
N ALA A 59 -1.14 -14.54 0.80
CA ALA A 59 -1.37 -15.55 1.84
C ALA A 59 -0.75 -15.16 3.21
N SER A 60 -0.12 -13.99 3.28
CA SER A 60 0.52 -13.50 4.50
C SER A 60 -0.53 -13.23 5.58
N THR A 61 -0.17 -13.55 6.81
CA THR A 61 -0.97 -13.18 7.99
C THR A 61 -0.50 -11.88 8.63
N GLU A 62 0.47 -11.19 8.01
CA GLU A 62 1.13 -10.01 8.57
C GLU A 62 1.14 -8.80 7.62
N SER A 63 0.70 -8.96 6.36
CA SER A 63 0.80 -7.95 5.31
C SER A 63 -0.32 -8.10 4.27
N CYS A 64 -0.41 -7.14 3.33
CA CYS A 64 -1.30 -7.19 2.17
C CYS A 64 -2.80 -7.34 2.51
N TRP A 65 -3.32 -6.38 3.27
CA TRP A 65 -4.66 -6.47 3.84
C TRP A 65 -5.77 -6.03 2.88
N GLY A 66 -6.79 -6.86 2.70
CA GLY A 66 -8.04 -6.48 2.02
C GLY A 66 -9.09 -6.01 3.03
N LEU A 67 -8.98 -4.78 3.50
CA LEU A 67 -9.83 -4.23 4.58
C LEU A 67 -11.02 -3.41 4.07
N SER A 68 -11.22 -3.32 2.76
CA SER A 68 -12.41 -2.70 2.19
C SER A 68 -13.66 -3.58 2.42
N PRO A 69 -14.87 -2.99 2.39
CA PRO A 69 -16.10 -3.75 2.51
C PRO A 69 -16.21 -4.84 1.45
N ARG A 70 -16.92 -5.92 1.77
CA ARG A 70 -17.10 -7.04 0.85
C ARG A 70 -17.70 -6.55 -0.47
N GLY A 71 -17.08 -6.94 -1.58
CA GLY A 71 -17.51 -6.55 -2.94
C GLY A 71 -16.92 -5.22 -3.43
N TYR A 72 -16.18 -4.48 -2.59
CA TYR A 72 -15.42 -3.32 -3.05
C TYR A 72 -14.08 -3.81 -3.57
N LEU A 73 -13.80 -3.55 -4.85
CA LEU A 73 -12.55 -3.91 -5.52
C LEU A 73 -12.02 -2.73 -6.34
N GLY A 74 -10.74 -2.78 -6.68
CA GLY A 74 -10.03 -1.79 -7.50
C GLY A 74 -10.30 -0.36 -7.04
N VAL A 75 -10.93 0.43 -7.92
CA VAL A 75 -11.23 1.85 -7.67
C VAL A 75 -12.14 2.04 -6.46
N GLN A 76 -13.11 1.15 -6.22
CA GLN A 76 -14.05 1.30 -5.09
C GLN A 76 -13.32 1.11 -3.75
N ALA A 77 -12.48 0.09 -3.65
CA ALA A 77 -11.64 -0.12 -2.47
C ALA A 77 -10.64 1.02 -2.28
N THR A 78 -10.05 1.52 -3.37
CA THR A 78 -9.14 2.67 -3.34
C THR A 78 -9.84 3.90 -2.77
N LEU A 79 -11.01 4.27 -3.30
CA LEU A 79 -11.79 5.41 -2.81
C LEU A 79 -12.22 5.22 -1.36
N TYR A 80 -12.64 4.01 -0.98
CA TYR A 80 -12.98 3.67 0.40
C TYR A 80 -11.81 3.95 1.37
N TYR A 81 -10.59 3.55 1.00
CA TYR A 81 -9.40 3.82 1.81
C TYR A 81 -9.07 5.32 1.86
N LEU A 82 -9.07 6.01 0.71
CA LEU A 82 -8.72 7.43 0.64
C LEU A 82 -9.68 8.32 1.43
N ASP A 83 -10.99 8.02 1.38
CA ASP A 83 -12.04 8.73 2.12
C ASP A 83 -11.88 8.62 3.65
N ARG A 84 -11.10 7.62 4.10
CA ARG A 84 -10.80 7.35 5.52
C ARG A 84 -9.46 7.87 5.98
N ILE A 85 -8.70 8.52 5.09
CA ILE A 85 -7.46 9.19 5.46
C ILE A 85 -7.80 10.53 6.11
N GLY A 86 -7.38 10.67 7.36
CA GLY A 86 -7.43 11.92 8.11
C GLY A 86 -6.04 12.42 8.45
N TRP A 87 -5.95 13.71 8.79
CA TRP A 87 -4.74 14.33 9.34
C TRP A 87 -5.02 14.77 10.78
N GLN A 88 -4.24 14.29 11.74
CA GLN A 88 -4.35 14.68 13.15
C GLN A 88 -2.96 14.93 13.73
N HIS A 89 -2.74 16.12 14.31
CA HIS A 89 -1.51 16.46 15.04
C HIS A 89 -0.21 16.04 14.33
N ASP A 90 -0.10 16.38 13.05
CA ASP A 90 1.06 16.07 12.19
C ASP A 90 1.26 14.58 11.84
N ALA A 91 0.26 13.74 12.09
CA ALA A 91 0.23 12.35 11.68
C ALA A 91 -0.95 12.05 10.74
N GLY A 92 -0.67 11.28 9.69
CA GLY A 92 -1.73 10.68 8.86
C GLY A 92 -2.34 9.49 9.60
N THR A 93 -3.67 9.45 9.66
CA THR A 93 -4.43 8.34 10.26
C THR A 93 -5.36 7.74 9.22
N ILE A 94 -5.53 6.41 9.23
CA ILE A 94 -6.60 5.75 8.47
C ILE A 94 -7.54 5.06 9.46
N GLN A 95 -8.85 5.32 9.35
CA GLN A 95 -9.87 4.70 10.21
C GLN A 95 -10.74 3.77 9.38
N LEU A 96 -10.63 2.47 9.63
CA LEU A 96 -11.38 1.42 8.94
C LEU A 96 -12.39 0.86 9.95
N GLU A 97 -13.68 1.12 9.72
CA GLU A 97 -14.81 0.67 10.56
C GLU A 97 -15.27 -0.74 10.20
#